data_AF-A0A1W1C0G6-F1
#
_entry.id   AF-A0A1W1C0G6-F1
#
_cell.length_a   1.000
_cell.length_b   1.000
_cell.length_c   1.000
_cell.angle_alpha   90.00
_cell.angle_beta   90.00
_cell.angle_gamma   90.00
#
_symmetry.space_group_name_H-M   'P 1'
#
loop_
_entity.id
_entity.type
_entity.pdbx_description
1 polymer ?
#
loop_
_entity_poly.entity_id
_entity_poly.type
_entity_poly.pdbx_seq_one_letter_code
_entity_poly.pdbx_strand_id
1 'polypeptide(L)'
;MPSNGHSVVEAVADKIKVDQAFIGSCTNGRLADLKVAAEILKGKKVHPDVRLIVTPGTQKILREANHLGYIDIIVDAGGVVSNPTCGACLGGYMGILGDNEVAISTTNRNFVGRMGSRSSKVYLANSAVAAISAITGYITDPR
;
A
#
# COMPACT_ATOMS: atom_id res chain seq x y z
N MET A 1 -14.71 14.41 -3.00
CA MET A 1 -13.38 13.80 -3.24
C MET A 1 -12.46 14.22 -2.08
N PRO A 2 -11.39 13.48 -1.77
CA PRO A 2 -10.40 13.93 -0.79
C PRO A 2 -9.87 15.32 -1.19
N SER A 3 -9.66 16.21 -0.21
CA SER A 3 -9.24 17.60 -0.45
C SER A 3 -8.18 18.10 0.54
N ASN A 4 -7.63 17.22 1.36
CA ASN A 4 -6.64 17.51 2.41
C ASN A 4 -5.22 17.10 1.97
N GLY A 5 -4.78 17.59 0.81
CA GLY A 5 -3.45 17.30 0.29
C GLY A 5 -2.36 18.02 1.09
N HIS A 6 -1.35 17.27 1.53
CA HIS A 6 -0.15 17.79 2.18
C HIS A 6 1.09 17.38 1.38
N SER A 7 2.18 18.13 1.52
CA SER A 7 3.44 17.74 0.92
C SER A 7 3.99 16.48 1.61
N VAL A 8 4.71 15.62 0.88
CA VAL A 8 5.34 14.44 1.48
C VAL A 8 6.36 14.84 2.55
N VAL A 9 7.01 16.00 2.40
CA VAL A 9 7.98 16.54 3.36
C VAL A 9 7.32 16.85 4.71
N GLU A 10 6.14 17.49 4.69
CA GLU A 10 5.35 17.72 5.90
C GLU A 10 4.96 16.39 6.57
N ALA A 11 4.44 15.43 5.79
CA ALA A 11 4.00 14.15 6.32
C ALA A 11 5.15 13.32 6.94
N VAL A 12 6.36 13.44 6.39
CA VAL A 12 7.58 12.81 6.95
C VAL A 12 7.97 13.46 8.29
N ALA A 13 7.86 14.79 8.39
CA ALA A 13 8.17 15.52 9.63
C ALA A 13 7.26 15.10 10.81
N ASP A 14 6.01 14.75 10.51
CA ASP A 14 5.03 14.28 11.50
C ASP A 14 5.34 12.88 12.07
N LYS A 15 6.31 12.14 11.49
CA LYS A 15 6.71 10.78 11.90
C LYS A 15 5.52 9.85 12.10
N ILE A 16 4.62 9.84 11.13
CA ILE A 16 3.39 9.06 11.18
C ILE A 16 3.74 7.57 11.05
N LYS A 17 3.54 6.80 12.15
CA LYS A 17 3.70 5.34 12.15
C LYS A 17 2.66 4.71 11.22
N VAL A 18 3.08 3.68 10.49
CA VAL A 18 2.25 2.90 9.58
C VAL A 18 2.11 1.48 10.17
N ASP A 19 0.90 0.94 10.16
CA ASP A 19 0.61 -0.45 10.53
C ASP A 19 0.30 -1.30 9.29
N GLN A 20 -0.21 -0.66 8.22
CA GLN A 20 -0.54 -1.31 6.96
C GLN A 20 -0.15 -0.47 5.75
N ALA A 21 0.52 -1.08 4.78
CA ALA A 21 0.76 -0.49 3.46
C ALA A 21 -0.08 -1.24 2.42
N PHE A 22 -0.92 -0.51 1.69
CA PHE A 22 -1.77 -1.09 0.66
C PHE A 22 -1.43 -0.52 -0.71
N ILE A 23 -0.99 -1.40 -1.62
CA ILE A 23 -0.66 -1.05 -3.00
C ILE A 23 -1.60 -1.82 -3.92
N GLY A 24 -2.25 -1.12 -4.84
CA GLY A 24 -3.08 -1.74 -5.86
C GLY A 24 -4.57 -1.53 -5.65
N SER A 25 -5.18 -0.80 -6.57
CA SER A 25 -6.61 -0.52 -6.60
C SER A 25 -7.05 -0.32 -8.05
N CYS A 26 -8.31 0.01 -8.30
CA CYS A 26 -8.72 0.43 -9.65
C CYS A 26 -7.97 1.68 -10.16
N THR A 27 -7.35 2.47 -9.27
CA THR A 27 -6.54 3.63 -9.66
C THR A 27 -5.06 3.31 -9.82
N ASN A 28 -4.50 2.41 -8.99
CA ASN A 28 -3.05 2.19 -8.89
C ASN A 28 -2.65 0.72 -8.81
N GLY A 29 -3.38 -0.15 -9.51
CA GLY A 29 -3.09 -1.58 -9.65
C GLY A 29 -2.54 -1.98 -11.02
N ARG A 30 -1.95 -1.05 -11.78
CA ARG A 30 -1.40 -1.33 -13.11
C ARG A 30 -0.04 -2.00 -13.02
N LEU A 31 0.43 -2.58 -14.12
CA LEU A 31 1.76 -3.21 -14.16
C LEU A 31 2.88 -2.25 -13.75
N ALA A 32 2.80 -0.98 -14.17
CA ALA A 32 3.76 0.05 -13.79
C ALA A 32 3.79 0.33 -12.28
N ASP A 33 2.63 0.29 -11.61
CA ASP A 33 2.53 0.46 -10.15
C ASP A 33 3.23 -0.70 -9.42
N LEU A 34 3.00 -1.94 -9.89
CA LEU A 34 3.63 -3.14 -9.34
C LEU A 34 5.14 -3.16 -9.58
N LYS A 35 5.57 -2.71 -10.77
CA LYS A 35 7.00 -2.56 -11.10
C LYS A 35 7.70 -1.63 -10.12
N VAL A 36 7.14 -0.43 -9.90
CA VAL A 36 7.72 0.55 -8.97
C VAL A 36 7.82 -0.01 -7.56
N ALA A 37 6.76 -0.67 -7.07
CA ALA A 37 6.79 -1.30 -5.75
C ALA A 37 7.87 -2.39 -5.67
N ALA A 38 7.93 -3.29 -6.67
CA ALA A 38 8.92 -4.36 -6.71
C ALA A 38 10.36 -3.82 -6.75
N GLU A 39 10.66 -2.80 -7.58
CA GLU A 39 11.99 -2.20 -7.65
C GLU A 39 12.44 -1.61 -6.31
N ILE A 40 11.54 -0.96 -5.57
CA ILE A 40 11.83 -0.41 -4.25
C ILE A 40 12.05 -1.51 -3.20
N LEU A 41 11.27 -2.59 -3.28
CA LEU A 41 11.29 -3.72 -2.34
C LEU A 41 12.45 -4.69 -2.58
N LYS A 42 13.03 -4.70 -3.79
CA LYS A 42 14.07 -5.66 -4.18
C LYS A 42 15.25 -5.68 -3.22
N GLY A 43 15.52 -6.85 -2.65
CA GLY A 43 16.62 -7.05 -1.70
C GLY A 43 16.40 -6.43 -0.31
N LYS A 44 15.20 -5.94 -0.01
CA LYS A 44 14.83 -5.35 1.29
C LYS A 44 13.77 -6.20 1.96
N LYS A 45 13.43 -5.85 3.21
CA LYS A 45 12.35 -6.47 3.99
C LYS A 45 11.38 -5.41 4.46
N VAL A 46 10.10 -5.75 4.45
CA VAL A 46 9.02 -4.97 5.08
C VAL A 46 9.28 -4.92 6.58
N HIS A 47 8.98 -3.78 7.20
CA HIS A 47 9.11 -3.58 8.63
C HIS A 47 8.28 -4.63 9.39
N PRO A 48 8.77 -5.24 10.48
CA PRO A 48 8.09 -6.36 11.16
C PRO A 48 6.69 -6.00 11.68
N ASP A 49 6.46 -4.73 12.02
CA ASP A 49 5.15 -4.24 12.48
C ASP A 49 4.20 -3.81 11.33
N VAL A 50 4.63 -3.89 10.07
CA VAL A 50 3.84 -3.43 8.92
C VAL A 50 3.33 -4.58 8.08
N ARG A 51 2.03 -4.54 7.77
CA ARG A 51 1.43 -5.45 6.78
C ARG A 51 1.45 -4.80 5.41
N LEU A 52 2.33 -5.28 4.52
CA LEU A 52 2.29 -4.91 3.11
C LEU A 52 1.33 -5.82 2.34
N ILE A 53 0.30 -5.23 1.75
CA ILE A 53 -0.69 -5.94 0.93
C ILE A 53 -0.67 -5.34 -0.48
N VAL A 54 -0.44 -6.19 -1.48
CA VAL A 54 -0.38 -5.79 -2.88
C VAL A 54 -1.49 -6.47 -3.70
N THR A 55 -2.29 -5.70 -4.42
CA THR A 55 -3.44 -6.19 -5.19
C THR A 55 -3.36 -5.77 -6.66
N PRO A 56 -3.02 -6.67 -7.59
CA PRO A 56 -3.04 -6.36 -9.02
C PRO A 56 -4.44 -5.96 -9.48
N GLY A 57 -4.55 -4.99 -10.38
CA GLY A 57 -5.85 -4.45 -10.81
C GLY A 57 -6.69 -5.43 -11.63
N THR A 58 -6.07 -6.40 -12.30
CA THR A 58 -6.76 -7.43 -13.09
C THR A 58 -5.98 -8.74 -13.11
N GLN A 59 -6.64 -9.83 -13.51
CA GLN A 59 -6.00 -11.15 -13.73
C GLN A 59 -4.91 -11.12 -14.80
N LYS A 60 -5.06 -10.27 -15.83
CA LYS A 60 -4.04 -10.09 -16.86
C LYS A 60 -2.77 -9.47 -16.26
N ILE A 61 -2.93 -8.42 -15.47
CA ILE A 61 -1.80 -7.73 -14.81
C ILE A 61 -1.12 -8.65 -13.80
N LEU A 62 -1.88 -9.42 -13.01
CA LEU A 62 -1.30 -10.40 -12.09
C LEU A 62 -0.40 -11.41 -12.85
N ARG A 63 -0.89 -11.99 -13.94
CA ARG A 63 -0.11 -12.94 -14.75
C ARG A 63 1.15 -12.32 -15.33
N GLU A 64 1.05 -11.11 -15.86
CA GLU A 64 2.18 -10.39 -16.44
C GLU A 64 3.22 -10.00 -15.39
N ALA A 65 2.79 -9.51 -14.23
CA ALA A 65 3.66 -9.19 -13.10
C ALA A 65 4.37 -10.44 -12.54
N ASN A 66 3.69 -11.60 -12.55
CA ASN A 66 4.29 -12.87 -12.16
C ASN A 66 5.38 -13.29 -13.16
N HIS A 67 5.08 -13.26 -14.47
CA HIS A 67 6.07 -13.58 -15.51
C HIS A 67 7.33 -12.68 -15.45
N LEU A 68 7.17 -11.42 -15.05
CA LEU A 68 8.27 -10.47 -14.88
C LEU A 68 8.99 -10.57 -13.52
N GLY A 69 8.55 -11.47 -12.63
CA GLY A 69 9.16 -11.68 -11.31
C GLY A 69 8.82 -10.62 -10.24
N TYR A 70 7.91 -9.68 -10.53
CA TYR A 70 7.52 -8.66 -9.55
C TYR A 70 6.82 -9.25 -8.33
N ILE A 71 6.03 -10.30 -8.55
CA ILE A 71 5.32 -11.00 -7.48
C ILE A 71 6.31 -11.65 -6.52
N ASP A 72 7.32 -12.34 -7.04
CA ASP A 72 8.35 -12.99 -6.22
C ASP A 72 9.11 -11.97 -5.38
N ILE A 73 9.50 -10.82 -5.97
CA ILE A 73 10.18 -9.75 -5.22
C ILE A 73 9.32 -9.21 -4.06
N ILE A 74 8.02 -9.03 -4.28
CA ILE A 74 7.10 -8.56 -3.24
C ILE A 74 6.98 -9.59 -2.11
N VAL A 75 6.85 -10.87 -2.46
CA VAL A 75 6.76 -11.97 -1.49
C VAL A 75 8.07 -12.12 -0.73
N ASP A 76 9.21 -12.06 -1.41
CA ASP A 76 10.54 -12.12 -0.80
C ASP A 76 10.77 -10.97 0.19
N ALA A 77 10.22 -9.78 -0.08
CA ALA A 77 10.27 -8.66 0.86
C ALA A 77 9.39 -8.88 2.11
N GLY A 78 8.51 -9.89 2.11
CA GLY A 78 7.54 -10.14 3.19
C GLY A 78 6.16 -9.54 2.93
N GLY A 79 5.90 -9.05 1.71
CA GLY A 79 4.58 -8.59 1.30
C GLY A 79 3.64 -9.73 0.92
N VAL A 80 2.33 -9.50 1.10
CA VAL A 80 1.28 -10.44 0.70
C VAL A 80 0.66 -9.96 -0.61
N VAL A 81 0.64 -10.82 -1.63
CA VAL A 81 -0.04 -10.55 -2.90
C VAL A 81 -1.43 -11.17 -2.88
N SER A 82 -2.46 -10.35 -3.10
CA SER A 82 -3.85 -10.81 -3.16
C SER A 82 -4.32 -11.05 -4.60
N ASN A 83 -5.42 -11.79 -4.76
CA ASN A 83 -6.12 -11.88 -6.03
C ASN A 83 -6.70 -10.50 -6.43
N PRO A 84 -6.79 -10.17 -7.73
CA PRO A 84 -7.42 -8.93 -8.18
C PRO A 84 -8.81 -8.72 -7.57
N THR A 85 -8.93 -7.73 -6.69
CA THR A 85 -10.15 -7.46 -5.91
C THR A 85 -10.18 -6.02 -5.41
N CYS A 86 -11.38 -5.54 -5.05
CA CYS A 86 -11.56 -4.28 -4.33
C CYS A 86 -11.55 -4.45 -2.79
N GLY A 87 -11.41 -5.67 -2.28
CA GLY A 87 -11.61 -6.05 -0.87
C GLY A 87 -11.05 -5.05 0.16
N ALA A 88 -9.73 -4.84 0.16
CA ALA A 88 -9.07 -3.97 1.12
C ALA A 88 -9.46 -2.48 0.95
N CYS A 89 -9.73 -2.05 -0.29
CA CYS A 89 -10.08 -0.66 -0.61
C CYS A 89 -11.38 -0.19 0.05
N LEU A 90 -12.28 -1.11 0.40
CA LEU A 90 -13.52 -0.82 1.13
C LEU A 90 -13.58 -1.46 2.52
N GLY A 91 -12.49 -2.10 2.97
CA GLY A 91 -12.45 -2.78 4.27
C GLY A 91 -13.33 -4.04 4.34
N GLY A 92 -13.62 -4.68 3.21
CA GLY A 92 -14.54 -5.83 3.15
C GLY A 92 -13.84 -7.19 3.13
N TYR A 93 -12.55 -7.22 2.79
CA TYR A 93 -11.79 -8.47 2.64
C TYR A 93 -10.29 -8.17 2.59
N MET A 94 -9.49 -8.89 3.38
CA MET A 94 -8.02 -8.77 3.48
C MET A 94 -7.52 -7.34 3.80
N GLY A 95 -6.86 -7.16 4.93
CA GLY A 95 -6.34 -5.84 5.33
C GLY A 95 -7.40 -4.88 5.87
N ILE A 96 -8.37 -5.41 6.62
CA ILE A 96 -9.32 -4.61 7.39
C ILE A 96 -8.55 -3.93 8.52
N LEU A 97 -8.67 -2.61 8.61
CA LEU A 97 -8.01 -1.85 9.67
C LEU A 97 -8.73 -2.02 11.01
N GLY A 98 -7.95 -2.37 12.03
CA GLY A 98 -8.35 -2.39 13.43
C GLY A 98 -8.47 -0.99 14.04
N ASP A 99 -8.74 -0.95 15.34
CA ASP A 99 -8.88 0.31 16.06
C ASP A 99 -7.54 1.07 16.12
N ASN A 100 -7.59 2.35 15.77
CA ASN A 100 -6.47 3.28 15.74
C ASN A 100 -5.32 2.91 14.78
N GLU A 101 -5.47 1.88 13.95
CA GLU A 101 -4.46 1.53 12.95
C GLU A 101 -4.36 2.58 11.85
N VAL A 102 -3.15 2.74 11.33
CA VAL A 102 -2.82 3.67 10.26
C VAL A 102 -2.44 2.91 9.00
N ALA A 103 -3.15 3.20 7.90
CA ALA A 103 -2.80 2.72 6.58
C ALA A 103 -2.21 3.82 5.69
N ILE A 104 -1.15 3.50 4.96
CA ILE A 104 -0.73 4.22 3.75
C ILE A 104 -1.24 3.44 2.53
N SER A 105 -1.99 4.08 1.65
CA SER A 105 -2.80 3.39 0.64
C SER A 105 -2.75 4.06 -0.72
N THR A 106 -2.67 3.26 -1.79
CA THR A 106 -2.78 3.72 -3.18
C THR A 106 -4.23 3.66 -3.70
N THR A 107 -5.20 3.81 -2.83
CA THR A 107 -6.62 3.96 -3.20
C THR A 107 -6.93 5.43 -3.50
N ASN A 108 -8.19 5.73 -3.80
CA ASN A 108 -8.67 7.10 -4.06
C ASN A 108 -9.58 7.66 -2.97
N ARG A 109 -9.74 6.95 -1.84
CA ARG A 109 -10.70 7.29 -0.78
C ARG A 109 -10.10 7.02 0.59
N ASN A 110 -10.22 7.99 1.49
CA ASN A 110 -9.69 7.99 2.85
C ASN A 110 -10.68 8.52 3.89
N PHE A 111 -11.98 8.46 3.63
CA PHE A 111 -12.97 8.90 4.62
C PHE A 111 -12.98 7.96 5.85
N VAL A 112 -13.49 8.46 6.97
CA VAL A 112 -13.55 7.75 8.25
C VAL A 112 -14.24 6.38 8.10
N GLY A 113 -13.60 5.31 8.58
CA GLY A 113 -14.13 3.94 8.50
C GLY A 113 -14.08 3.32 7.10
N ARG A 114 -13.34 3.92 6.15
CA ARG A 114 -13.30 3.43 4.77
C ARG A 114 -12.73 2.02 4.62
N MET A 115 -11.69 1.70 5.39
CA MET A 115 -10.93 0.45 5.27
C MET A 115 -11.08 -0.46 6.49
N GLY A 116 -12.01 -0.15 7.40
CA GLY A 116 -12.20 -0.89 8.65
C GLY A 116 -12.78 0.00 9.74
N SER A 117 -12.16 0.01 10.92
CA SER A 117 -12.64 0.77 12.07
C SER A 117 -12.79 2.27 11.79
N ARG A 118 -13.77 2.89 12.45
CA ARG A 118 -13.98 4.35 12.41
C ARG A 118 -12.86 5.12 13.08
N SER A 119 -12.08 4.50 13.96
CA SER A 119 -10.92 5.13 14.59
C SER A 119 -9.63 4.99 13.75
N SER A 120 -9.65 4.15 12.72
CA SER A 120 -8.51 3.98 11.80
C SER A 120 -8.28 5.22 10.94
N LYS A 121 -7.04 5.39 10.48
CA LYS A 121 -6.63 6.50 9.62
C LYS A 121 -6.07 5.98 8.31
N VAL A 122 -6.41 6.66 7.21
CA VAL A 122 -5.95 6.30 5.88
C VAL A 122 -5.28 7.50 5.23
N TYR A 123 -4.03 7.33 4.84
CA TYR A 123 -3.23 8.30 4.08
C TYR A 123 -3.13 7.83 2.64
N LEU A 124 -3.47 8.71 1.69
CA LEU A 124 -3.39 8.38 0.26
C LEU A 124 -2.03 8.76 -0.29
N ALA A 125 -1.40 7.85 -1.02
CA ALA A 125 -0.12 8.09 -1.66
C ALA A 125 0.04 7.27 -2.96
N ASN A 126 1.12 7.51 -3.68
CA ASN A 126 1.50 6.67 -4.82
C ASN A 126 2.20 5.38 -4.36
N SER A 127 2.42 4.46 -5.31
CA SER A 127 3.05 3.16 -5.05
C SER A 127 4.49 3.28 -4.53
N ALA A 128 5.22 4.34 -4.89
CA ALA A 128 6.58 4.54 -4.43
C ALA A 128 6.63 4.87 -2.93
N VAL A 129 5.83 5.85 -2.49
CA VAL A 129 5.70 6.24 -1.08
C VAL A 129 5.17 5.08 -0.25
N ALA A 130 4.13 4.37 -0.71
CA ALA A 130 3.59 3.23 0.01
C ALA A 130 4.62 2.09 0.17
N ALA A 131 5.42 1.80 -0.87
CA ALA A 131 6.44 0.77 -0.81
C ALA A 131 7.61 1.12 0.13
N ILE A 132 8.12 2.35 0.07
CA ILE A 132 9.21 2.75 0.98
C ILE A 132 8.72 2.83 2.42
N SER A 133 7.49 3.30 2.65
CA SER A 133 6.87 3.32 3.98
C SER A 133 6.65 1.94 4.58
N ALA A 134 6.38 0.94 3.73
CA ALA A 134 6.29 -0.45 4.18
C ALA A 134 7.63 -0.95 4.75
N ILE A 135 8.75 -0.50 4.20
CA ILE A 135 10.10 -0.88 4.66
C ILE A 135 10.48 -0.12 5.94
N THR A 136 10.16 1.17 6.03
CA THR A 136 10.59 2.02 7.15
C THR A 136 9.68 1.96 8.37
N GLY A 137 8.40 1.59 8.21
CA GLY A 137 7.42 1.63 9.29
C GLY A 137 6.75 2.99 9.48
N TYR A 138 7.09 3.99 8.66
CA TYR A 138 6.58 5.36 8.76
C TYR A 138 6.31 5.95 7.38
N ILE A 139 5.46 6.97 7.29
CA ILE A 139 5.30 7.73 6.04
C ILE A 139 6.68 8.32 5.65
N THR A 140 7.17 7.96 4.47
CA THR A 140 8.56 8.20 4.03
C THR A 140 8.61 8.68 2.59
N ASP A 141 9.49 9.65 2.30
CA ASP A 141 9.78 10.09 0.93
C ASP A 141 10.71 9.07 0.24
N PRO A 142 10.41 8.61 -0.99
CA PRO A 142 11.25 7.66 -1.70
C PRO A 142 12.56 8.25 -2.27
N ARG A 143 12.79 9.57 -2.15
CA ARG A 143 13.99 10.27 -2.65
C ARG A 143 15.15 10.27 -1.67
#